data_AF-A0A430QJL7-F1
#
_entry.id   AF-A0A430QJL7-F1
#
_cell.length_a   1.000
_cell.length_b   1.000
_cell.length_c   1.000
_cell.angle_alpha   90.00
_cell.angle_beta   90.00
_cell.angle_gamma   90.00
#
_symmetry.space_group_name_H-M   'P 1'
#
loop_
_entity.id
_entity.type
_entity.pdbx_description
1 polymer ?
#
loop_
_entity_poly.entity_id
_entity_poly.type
_entity_poly.pdbx_seq_one_letter_code
_entity_poly.pdbx_strand_id
1 'polypeptide(L)'
;MASRVAAKVTRKTKAVADSIVHPPFLKLIIPAQQARPAPPLGPQLGKRNVNIAHFCKDFNERTKDVVEGTPMPCFISVKADRSYDLVISHPSSMHLLRMAAAAKKGASSPGTEVCGRLSLKHIYHIAELKKQDPHLFTADLQDICKMLIGTAHRLGIEIVTQDDIESGKVDYTPSGYANFLQDREAYLKQKKLETETAKQSKMMRL
;
A
#
# COMPACT_ATOMS: atom_id res chain seq x y z
N MET A 1 56.99 18.35 -46.60
CA MET A 1 56.36 17.40 -45.66
C MET A 1 55.66 18.18 -44.55
N ALA A 2 54.42 18.62 -44.77
CA ALA A 2 53.49 19.04 -43.70
C ALA A 2 52.14 19.40 -44.32
N SER A 3 51.12 18.56 -44.15
CA SER A 3 49.72 18.97 -44.35
C SER A 3 48.86 18.31 -43.27
N ARG A 4 48.11 19.17 -42.58
CA ARG A 4 47.42 18.93 -41.31
C ARG A 4 46.16 18.09 -41.52
N VAL A 5 46.00 17.08 -40.67
CA VAL A 5 44.76 16.31 -40.48
C VAL A 5 43.69 17.23 -39.90
N ALA A 6 42.61 17.46 -40.65
CA ALA A 6 41.45 18.20 -40.19
C ALA A 6 40.54 17.30 -39.35
N ALA A 7 40.56 17.48 -38.02
CA ALA A 7 39.65 16.82 -37.10
C ALA A 7 38.24 17.42 -37.22
N LYS A 8 37.27 16.58 -37.60
CA LYS A 8 35.86 16.95 -37.77
C LYS A 8 35.20 17.08 -36.39
N VAL A 9 35.06 18.30 -35.88
CA VAL A 9 34.33 18.60 -34.64
C VAL A 9 32.83 18.63 -34.92
N THR A 10 32.15 17.50 -34.67
CA THR A 10 30.68 17.46 -34.61
C THR A 10 30.21 17.90 -33.23
N ARG A 11 29.79 19.16 -33.11
CA ARG A 11 29.05 19.64 -31.93
C ARG A 11 27.69 18.94 -31.89
N LYS A 12 27.52 17.96 -30.99
CA LYS A 12 26.20 17.47 -30.59
C LYS A 12 25.46 18.60 -29.88
N THR A 13 24.53 19.24 -30.58
CA THR A 13 23.52 20.10 -29.96
C THR A 13 22.68 19.24 -29.04
N LYS A 14 22.78 19.50 -27.74
CA LYS A 14 21.94 18.87 -26.72
C LYS A 14 20.50 19.27 -27.04
N ALA A 15 19.68 18.31 -27.47
CA ALA A 15 18.25 18.53 -27.62
C ALA A 15 17.73 19.06 -26.27
N VAL A 16 17.20 20.27 -26.29
CA VAL A 16 16.50 20.87 -25.16
C VAL A 16 15.24 20.03 -25.01
N ALA A 17 15.27 19.08 -24.07
CA ALA A 17 14.09 18.33 -23.72
C ALA A 17 13.04 19.34 -23.28
N ASP A 18 11.93 19.42 -24.01
CA ASP A 18 10.79 20.22 -23.64
C ASP A 18 10.50 19.99 -22.17
N SER A 19 10.56 21.06 -21.38
CA SER A 19 10.26 21.01 -19.95
C SER A 19 8.77 20.73 -19.82
N ILE A 20 8.41 19.45 -19.84
CA ILE A 20 7.07 18.99 -19.50
C ILE A 20 6.83 19.45 -18.07
N VAL A 21 6.04 20.52 -17.93
CA VAL A 21 5.62 21.05 -16.64
C VAL A 21 4.71 20.01 -16.01
N HIS A 22 5.31 19.13 -15.24
CA HIS A 22 4.58 18.12 -14.54
C HIS A 22 3.83 18.75 -13.35
N PRO A 23 2.62 18.27 -13.00
CA PRO A 23 1.80 18.87 -11.95
C PRO A 23 2.56 18.86 -10.61
N PRO A 24 2.51 19.92 -9.78
CA PRO A 24 3.37 20.05 -8.59
C PRO A 24 3.24 18.90 -7.57
N PHE A 25 2.16 18.13 -7.65
CA PHE A 25 1.86 17.00 -6.78
C PHE A 25 2.27 15.65 -7.39
N LEU A 26 3.04 14.87 -6.65
CA LEU A 26 3.40 13.49 -6.95
C LEU A 26 2.88 12.57 -5.85
N LYS A 27 2.13 11.53 -6.25
CA LYS A 27 1.60 10.50 -5.34
C LYS A 27 2.38 9.21 -5.57
N LEU A 28 3.08 8.73 -4.55
CA LEU A 28 3.85 7.49 -4.58
C LEU A 28 3.34 6.54 -3.51
N ILE A 29 3.49 5.24 -3.73
CA ILE A 29 3.27 4.23 -2.69
C ILE A 29 4.62 3.55 -2.48
N ILE A 30 5.17 3.68 -1.28
CA ILE A 30 6.51 3.21 -0.94
C ILE A 30 6.41 2.29 0.27
N PRO A 31 7.01 1.09 0.24
CA PRO A 31 7.12 0.27 1.44
C PRO A 31 7.95 1.01 2.51
N ALA A 32 7.44 1.05 3.74
CA ALA A 32 8.11 1.65 4.90
C ALA A 32 9.52 1.08 5.07
N GLN A 33 10.46 1.96 5.43
CA GLN A 33 11.90 1.67 5.64
C GLN A 33 12.67 1.11 4.43
N GLN A 34 12.01 0.89 3.29
CA GLN A 34 12.58 0.26 2.11
C GLN A 34 12.71 1.21 0.90
N ALA A 35 12.81 2.52 1.13
CA ALA A 35 13.07 3.45 0.03
C ALA A 35 14.49 3.26 -0.52
N ARG A 36 14.58 2.89 -1.79
CA ARG A 36 15.82 2.70 -2.54
C ARG A 36 15.77 3.45 -3.87
N PRO A 37 16.90 3.95 -4.40
CA PRO A 37 16.98 4.66 -5.68
C PRO A 37 16.80 3.74 -6.92
N ALA A 38 16.06 2.64 -6.78
CA ALA A 38 15.82 1.66 -7.83
C ALA A 38 14.64 2.07 -8.75
N PRO A 39 14.48 1.46 -9.95
CA PRO A 39 13.33 1.67 -10.83
C PRO A 39 12.12 0.98 -10.18
N PRO A 40 11.26 1.70 -9.43
CA PRO A 40 10.27 2.65 -9.97
C PRO A 40 10.35 4.09 -9.42
N LEU A 41 11.07 4.31 -8.31
CA LEU A 41 11.18 5.60 -7.63
C LEU A 41 12.15 6.55 -8.34
N GLY A 42 13.29 6.01 -8.78
CA GLY A 42 14.33 6.79 -9.45
C GLY A 42 13.83 7.56 -10.68
N PRO A 43 13.15 6.91 -11.64
CA PRO A 43 12.63 7.61 -12.83
C PRO A 43 11.55 8.66 -12.51
N GLN A 44 10.71 8.43 -11.50
CA GLN A 44 9.60 9.34 -11.18
C GLN A 44 10.07 10.61 -10.46
N LEU A 45 11.03 10.47 -9.53
CA LEU A 45 11.64 11.61 -8.84
C LEU A 45 12.67 12.33 -9.71
N GLY A 46 13.40 11.59 -10.56
CA GLY A 46 14.39 12.14 -11.49
C GLY A 46 13.79 13.09 -12.53
N LYS A 47 12.58 12.77 -13.04
CA LYS A 47 11.83 13.67 -13.95
C LYS A 47 11.47 15.02 -13.33
N ARG A 48 11.46 15.11 -11.99
CA ARG A 48 11.14 16.32 -11.22
C ARG A 48 12.37 17.03 -10.67
N ASN A 49 13.57 16.54 -11.01
CA ASN A 49 14.84 17.06 -10.52
C ASN A 49 14.97 17.09 -8.98
N VAL A 50 14.32 16.14 -8.29
CA VAL A 50 14.41 15.97 -6.84
C VAL A 50 15.65 15.14 -6.48
N ASN A 51 16.32 15.47 -5.37
CA ASN A 51 17.45 14.68 -4.87
C ASN A 51 16.97 13.34 -4.29
N ILE A 52 17.15 12.26 -5.07
CA ILE A 52 16.65 10.91 -4.75
C ILE A 52 17.30 10.35 -3.48
N ALA A 53 18.62 10.54 -3.31
CA ALA A 53 19.33 9.98 -2.17
C ALA A 53 18.92 10.64 -0.85
N HIS A 54 18.71 11.95 -0.87
CA HIS A 54 18.20 12.70 0.28
C HIS A 54 16.76 12.26 0.62
N PHE A 55 15.91 12.13 -0.40
CA PHE A 55 14.55 11.64 -0.24
C PHE A 55 14.49 10.25 0.39
N CYS A 56 15.30 9.30 -0.07
CA CYS A 56 15.31 7.94 0.49
C CYS A 56 15.72 7.92 1.97
N LYS A 57 16.67 8.78 2.39
CA LYS A 57 17.08 8.89 3.79
C LYS A 57 15.96 9.50 4.65
N ASP A 58 15.44 10.65 4.24
CA ASP A 58 14.35 11.36 4.93
C ASP A 58 13.10 10.46 5.07
N PHE A 59 12.74 9.72 4.01
CA PHE A 59 11.63 8.78 4.06
C PHE A 59 11.87 7.61 5.04
N ASN A 60 13.04 6.99 5.00
CA ASN A 60 13.36 5.88 5.89
C ASN A 60 13.43 6.35 7.35
N GLU A 61 13.92 7.57 7.61
CA GLU A 61 13.94 8.17 8.94
C GLU A 61 12.55 8.42 9.52
N ARG A 62 11.64 8.97 8.73
CA ARG A 62 10.24 9.21 9.15
C ARG A 62 9.42 7.93 9.30
N THR A 63 9.84 6.82 8.69
CA THR A 63 9.12 5.54 8.73
C THR A 63 9.76 4.50 9.65
N LYS A 64 10.74 4.90 10.49
CA LYS A 64 11.42 4.00 11.46
C LYS A 64 10.46 3.32 12.43
N ASP A 65 9.42 4.03 12.86
CA ASP A 65 8.46 3.52 13.85
C ASP A 65 7.36 2.64 13.24
N VAL A 66 7.28 2.60 11.91
CA VAL A 66 6.27 1.81 11.17
C VAL A 66 6.87 0.47 10.80
N VAL A 67 6.07 -0.60 10.88
CA VAL A 67 6.48 -1.96 10.49
C VAL A 67 7.09 -1.97 9.09
N GLU A 68 8.25 -2.61 8.96
CA GLU A 68 8.98 -2.72 7.69
C GLU A 68 8.11 -3.33 6.58
N GLY A 69 8.16 -2.75 5.38
CA GLY A 69 7.46 -3.27 4.22
C GLY A 69 5.97 -2.89 4.12
N THR A 70 5.42 -2.19 5.12
CA THR A 70 4.05 -1.66 5.04
C THR A 70 3.96 -0.58 3.94
N PRO A 71 3.04 -0.67 2.97
CA PRO A 71 2.91 0.29 1.89
C PRO A 71 2.32 1.62 2.38
N MET A 72 3.16 2.66 2.36
CA MET A 72 2.81 4.02 2.80
C MET A 72 2.57 4.92 1.57
N PRO A 73 1.38 5.53 1.45
CA PRO A 73 1.16 6.59 0.48
C PRO A 73 1.93 7.86 0.87
N CYS A 74 2.70 8.37 -0.08
CA CYS A 74 3.53 9.57 0.07
C CYS A 74 3.07 10.63 -0.93
N PHE A 75 2.81 11.82 -0.41
CA PHE A 75 2.51 13.00 -1.20
C PHE A 75 3.75 13.90 -1.20
N ILE A 76 4.26 14.18 -2.39
CA ILE A 76 5.43 15.01 -2.58
C ILE A 76 4.98 16.26 -3.35
N SER A 77 5.19 17.42 -2.75
CA SER A 77 5.04 18.71 -3.42
C SER A 77 6.41 19.23 -3.79
N VAL A 78 6.65 19.50 -5.07
CA VAL A 78 7.94 20.00 -5.57
C VAL A 78 7.82 21.49 -5.83
N LYS A 79 8.68 22.29 -5.18
CA LYS A 79 8.75 23.75 -5.38
C LYS A 79 9.65 24.09 -6.57
N ALA A 80 9.58 25.33 -7.05
CA ALA A 80 10.34 25.81 -8.21
C ALA A 80 11.86 25.74 -7.99
N ASP A 81 12.28 25.91 -6.74
CA ASP A 81 13.64 25.86 -6.22
C ASP A 81 14.16 24.43 -6.01
N ARG A 82 13.43 23.41 -6.52
CA ARG A 82 13.77 21.96 -6.44
C ARG A 82 13.76 21.39 -5.02
N SER A 83 13.37 22.21 -4.03
CA SER A 83 13.02 21.75 -2.70
C SER A 83 11.72 20.94 -2.76
N TYR A 84 11.56 20.00 -1.84
CA TYR A 84 10.38 19.14 -1.78
C TYR A 84 9.78 19.15 -0.37
N ASP A 85 8.45 19.18 -0.30
CA ASP A 85 7.71 18.94 0.92
C ASP A 85 7.16 17.51 0.89
N LEU A 86 7.56 16.70 1.86
CA LEU A 86 7.14 15.31 2.00
C LEU A 86 6.05 15.21 3.07
N VAL A 87 4.86 14.75 2.67
CA VAL A 87 3.76 14.38 3.56
C VAL A 87 3.54 12.88 3.43
N ILE A 88 3.76 12.14 4.52
CA ILE A 88 3.51 10.70 4.60
C ILE A 88 2.15 10.52 5.26
N SER A 89 1.25 9.77 4.63
CA SER A 89 0.00 9.35 5.23
C SER A 89 0.08 7.90 5.65
N HIS A 90 -0.75 7.52 6.62
CA HIS A 90 -0.88 6.15 7.09
C HIS A 90 -1.24 5.18 5.96
N PRO A 91 -0.97 3.87 6.15
CA PRO A 91 -1.30 2.87 5.15
C PRO A 91 -2.79 2.90 4.82
N SER A 92 -3.14 2.36 3.64
CA SER A 92 -4.55 2.22 3.26
C SER A 92 -5.34 1.48 4.34
N SER A 93 -6.60 1.89 4.57
CA SER A 93 -7.50 1.22 5.53
C SER A 93 -7.58 -0.29 5.26
N MET A 94 -7.57 -0.68 3.99
CA MET A 94 -7.60 -2.08 3.59
C MET A 94 -6.36 -2.86 4.05
N HIS A 95 -5.20 -2.22 4.09
CA HIS A 95 -3.96 -2.85 4.54
C HIS A 95 -3.94 -2.98 6.06
N LEU A 96 -4.34 -1.94 6.79
CA LEU A 96 -4.44 -1.95 8.26
C LEU A 96 -5.41 -3.03 8.75
N LEU A 97 -6.59 -3.13 8.14
CA LEU A 97 -7.59 -4.15 8.48
C LEU A 97 -7.08 -5.58 8.19
N ARG A 98 -6.36 -5.77 7.09
CA ARG A 98 -5.75 -7.07 6.74
C ARG A 98 -4.64 -7.46 7.71
N MET A 99 -3.80 -6.51 8.12
CA MET A 99 -2.77 -6.75 9.13
C MET A 99 -3.39 -7.12 10.47
N ALA A 100 -4.41 -6.39 10.92
CA ALA A 100 -5.10 -6.67 12.17
C ALA A 100 -5.78 -8.05 12.16
N ALA A 101 -6.33 -8.47 11.02
CA ALA A 101 -6.97 -9.77 10.85
C ALA A 101 -5.99 -10.93 10.55
N ALA A 102 -4.67 -10.67 10.50
CA ALA A 102 -3.64 -11.63 10.06
C ALA A 102 -3.92 -12.25 8.66
N ALA A 103 -4.67 -11.54 7.81
CA ALA A 103 -5.11 -12.03 6.51
C ALA A 103 -4.21 -11.54 5.37
N LYS A 104 -3.53 -12.48 4.68
CA LYS A 104 -2.64 -12.16 3.55
C LYS A 104 -3.37 -11.63 2.31
N LYS A 105 -4.56 -12.15 2.03
CA LYS A 105 -5.39 -11.79 0.87
C LYS A 105 -6.84 -11.64 1.32
N GLY A 106 -7.54 -10.61 0.84
CA GLY A 106 -8.97 -10.44 1.12
C GLY A 106 -9.84 -11.56 0.53
N ALA A 107 -11.12 -11.57 0.90
CA ALA A 107 -12.10 -12.49 0.33
C ALA A 107 -12.21 -12.29 -1.19
N SER A 108 -12.29 -13.40 -1.94
CA SER A 108 -12.54 -13.34 -3.38
C SER A 108 -14.00 -13.01 -3.69
N SER A 109 -14.90 -13.46 -2.81
CA SER A 109 -16.34 -13.23 -2.88
C SER A 109 -16.80 -12.73 -1.50
N PRO A 110 -16.83 -11.41 -1.26
CA PRO A 110 -17.28 -10.83 0.01
C PRO A 110 -18.73 -11.23 0.29
N GLY A 111 -19.00 -11.73 1.50
CA GLY A 111 -20.34 -12.17 1.94
C GLY A 111 -20.53 -13.69 1.98
N THR A 112 -19.85 -14.46 1.11
CA THR A 112 -19.80 -15.93 1.22
C THR A 112 -18.52 -16.40 1.90
N GLU A 113 -17.40 -15.75 1.63
CA GLU A 113 -16.12 -16.04 2.28
C GLU A 113 -15.83 -15.04 3.40
N VAL A 114 -15.61 -15.56 4.60
CA VAL A 114 -15.05 -14.77 5.70
C VAL A 114 -13.53 -14.91 5.68
N CYS A 115 -12.86 -13.76 5.63
CA CYS A 115 -11.41 -13.65 5.53
C CYS A 115 -10.72 -13.48 6.89
N GLY A 116 -11.45 -13.01 7.89
CA GLY A 116 -10.96 -12.73 9.23
C GLY A 116 -12.06 -12.16 10.11
N ARG A 117 -11.82 -12.16 11.41
CA ARG A 117 -12.73 -11.60 12.41
C ARG A 117 -12.02 -10.51 13.19
N LEU A 118 -12.66 -9.36 13.37
CA LEU A 118 -12.12 -8.25 14.15
C LEU A 118 -13.13 -7.77 15.20
N SER A 119 -12.65 -7.37 16.36
CA SER A 119 -13.45 -6.68 17.37
C SER A 119 -13.58 -5.18 17.06
N LEU A 120 -14.63 -4.56 17.60
CA LEU A 120 -14.80 -3.10 17.54
C LEU A 120 -13.62 -2.33 18.16
N LYS A 121 -12.93 -2.91 19.14
CA LYS A 121 -11.73 -2.33 19.77
C LYS A 121 -10.59 -2.16 18.76
N HIS A 122 -10.37 -3.15 17.89
CA HIS A 122 -9.36 -3.05 16.84
C HIS A 122 -9.70 -1.95 15.84
N ILE A 123 -10.99 -1.81 15.47
CA ILE A 123 -11.44 -0.75 14.56
C ILE A 123 -11.19 0.62 15.17
N TYR A 124 -11.49 0.78 16.46
CA TYR A 124 -11.28 2.03 17.18
C TYR A 124 -9.80 2.45 17.16
N HIS A 125 -8.87 1.56 17.50
CA HIS A 125 -7.44 1.86 17.45
C HIS A 125 -6.94 2.16 16.03
N ILE A 126 -7.44 1.45 15.02
CA ILE A 126 -7.13 1.75 13.62
C ILE A 126 -7.67 3.13 13.22
N ALA A 127 -8.84 3.52 13.71
CA ALA A 127 -9.43 4.83 13.47
C ALA A 127 -8.61 5.96 14.11
N GLU A 128 -8.13 5.76 15.34
CA GLU A 128 -7.26 6.73 16.04
C GLU A 128 -5.95 6.97 15.27
N LEU A 129 -5.30 5.88 14.83
CA LEU A 129 -4.10 5.98 13.99
C LEU A 129 -4.42 6.73 12.69
N LYS A 130 -5.53 6.37 12.03
CA LYS A 130 -5.88 6.97 10.74
C LYS A 130 -6.33 8.43 10.83
N LYS A 131 -6.85 8.87 11.98
CA LYS A 131 -7.26 10.26 12.22
C LYS A 131 -6.07 11.23 12.19
N GLN A 132 -4.86 10.76 12.44
CA GLN A 132 -3.63 11.55 12.31
C GLN A 132 -3.31 11.90 10.84
N ASP A 133 -3.99 11.29 9.87
CA ASP A 133 -3.82 11.64 8.46
C ASP A 133 -4.32 13.07 8.19
N PRO A 134 -3.57 13.89 7.41
CA PRO A 134 -3.96 15.26 7.10
C PRO A 134 -5.35 15.40 6.45
N HIS A 135 -5.81 14.37 5.74
CA HIS A 135 -7.11 14.36 5.06
C HIS A 135 -8.28 14.00 5.98
N LEU A 136 -8.03 13.39 7.15
CA LEU A 136 -9.06 12.92 8.07
C LEU A 136 -9.06 13.69 9.40
N PHE A 137 -8.20 14.70 9.55
CA PHE A 137 -8.04 15.45 10.79
C PHE A 137 -9.34 16.10 11.29
N THR A 138 -10.20 16.57 10.37
CA THR A 138 -11.47 17.23 10.69
C THR A 138 -12.65 16.27 10.87
N ALA A 139 -12.48 14.98 10.61
CA ALA A 139 -13.56 14.01 10.69
C ALA A 139 -13.76 13.50 12.14
N ASP A 140 -15.01 13.26 12.49
CA ASP A 140 -15.36 12.64 13.76
C ASP A 140 -14.90 11.18 13.80
N LEU A 141 -14.42 10.75 14.97
CA LEU A 141 -13.88 9.40 15.14
C LEU A 141 -14.95 8.33 14.85
N GLN A 142 -16.21 8.62 15.17
CA GLN A 142 -17.35 7.75 14.89
C GLN A 142 -17.55 7.52 13.38
N ASP A 143 -17.41 8.57 12.57
CA ASP A 143 -17.59 8.45 11.12
C ASP A 143 -16.42 7.71 10.48
N ILE A 144 -15.20 7.91 10.98
CA ILE A 144 -14.03 7.12 10.58
C ILE A 144 -14.26 5.64 10.90
N CYS A 145 -14.79 5.31 12.09
CA CYS A 145 -15.14 3.95 12.47
C CYS A 145 -16.19 3.35 11.51
N LYS A 146 -17.28 4.08 11.19
CA LYS A 146 -18.29 3.62 10.23
C LYS A 146 -17.70 3.33 8.85
N MET A 147 -16.80 4.19 8.36
CA MET A 147 -16.09 3.98 7.10
C MET A 147 -15.19 2.72 7.13
N LEU A 148 -14.52 2.48 8.25
CA LEU A 148 -13.70 1.28 8.44
C LEU A 148 -14.54 0.01 8.49
N ILE A 149 -15.69 0.06 9.18
CA ILE A 149 -16.67 -1.05 9.21
C ILE A 149 -17.12 -1.40 7.79
N GLY A 150 -17.55 -0.41 7.00
CA GLY A 150 -17.93 -0.63 5.60
C GLY A 150 -16.79 -1.19 4.74
N THR A 151 -15.55 -0.79 5.01
CA THR A 151 -14.37 -1.32 4.32
C THR A 151 -14.06 -2.76 4.72
N ALA A 152 -14.24 -3.12 6.00
CA ALA A 152 -14.07 -4.48 6.51
C ALA A 152 -15.04 -5.45 5.85
N HIS A 153 -16.32 -5.07 5.74
CA HIS A 153 -17.33 -5.90 5.04
C HIS A 153 -16.96 -6.15 3.57
N ARG A 154 -16.46 -5.13 2.85
CA ARG A 154 -16.01 -5.29 1.45
C ARG A 154 -14.79 -6.21 1.30
N LEU A 155 -13.98 -6.38 2.36
CA LEU A 155 -12.87 -7.31 2.40
C LEU A 155 -13.28 -8.73 2.81
N GLY A 156 -14.53 -8.92 3.25
CA GLY A 156 -15.01 -10.15 3.88
C GLY A 156 -14.50 -10.32 5.31
N ILE A 157 -14.17 -9.24 6.01
CA ILE A 157 -13.83 -9.29 7.44
C ILE A 157 -15.12 -9.09 8.22
N GLU A 158 -15.43 -10.05 9.08
CA GLU A 158 -16.58 -10.02 9.97
C GLU A 158 -16.21 -9.25 11.25
N ILE A 159 -17.10 -8.39 11.70
CA ILE A 159 -16.88 -7.55 12.88
C ILE A 159 -17.71 -8.12 14.01
N VAL A 160 -17.02 -8.62 15.03
CA VAL A 160 -17.64 -9.30 16.17
C VAL A 160 -18.12 -8.23 17.15
N THR A 161 -19.43 -8.20 17.38
CA THR A 161 -20.06 -7.40 18.43
C THR A 161 -20.19 -8.20 19.72
N GLN A 162 -20.50 -7.53 20.84
CA GLN A 162 -20.70 -8.23 22.12
C GLN A 162 -21.87 -9.22 22.06
N ASP A 163 -22.94 -8.87 21.33
CA ASP A 163 -24.11 -9.71 21.12
C ASP A 163 -23.76 -11.02 20.37
N ASP A 164 -22.76 -10.98 19.48
CA ASP A 164 -22.29 -12.17 18.75
C ASP A 164 -21.49 -13.14 19.65
N ILE A 165 -20.82 -12.60 20.67
CA ILE A 165 -20.10 -13.38 21.68
C ILE A 165 -21.11 -14.05 22.62
N GLU A 166 -22.12 -13.30 23.06
CA GLU A 166 -23.18 -13.81 23.96
C GLU A 166 -24.07 -14.86 23.28
N SER A 167 -24.32 -14.71 21.97
CA SER A 167 -25.08 -15.69 21.19
C SER A 167 -24.29 -16.95 20.83
N GLY A 168 -23.01 -17.06 21.21
CA GLY A 168 -22.19 -18.26 21.03
C GLY A 168 -21.87 -18.61 19.56
N LYS A 169 -22.12 -17.68 18.63
CA LYS A 169 -21.83 -17.89 17.19
C LYS A 169 -20.34 -17.81 16.87
N VAL A 170 -19.57 -17.14 17.73
CA VAL A 170 -18.16 -16.86 17.51
C VAL A 170 -17.36 -17.13 18.78
N ASP A 171 -16.47 -18.11 18.72
CA ASP A 171 -15.50 -18.36 19.77
C ASP A 171 -14.40 -17.28 19.74
N TYR A 172 -14.41 -16.37 20.72
CA TYR A 172 -13.37 -15.33 20.89
C TYR A 172 -12.07 -15.88 21.51
N THR A 173 -11.97 -17.20 21.71
CA THR A 173 -10.77 -17.81 22.29
C THR A 173 -9.63 -17.81 21.28
N PRO A 174 -8.37 -17.63 21.73
CA PRO A 174 -7.20 -17.72 20.84
C PRO A 174 -7.12 -19.05 20.07
N SER A 175 -7.59 -20.14 20.67
CA SER A 175 -7.68 -21.46 20.04
C SER A 175 -8.74 -21.53 18.94
N GLY A 176 -9.91 -20.93 19.15
CA GLY A 176 -10.97 -20.85 18.13
C GLY A 176 -10.52 -20.09 16.88
N TYR A 177 -9.81 -18.97 17.08
CA TYR A 177 -9.26 -18.21 15.94
C TYR A 177 -8.15 -18.97 15.19
N ALA A 178 -7.32 -19.74 15.90
CA ALA A 178 -6.28 -20.56 15.27
C ALA A 178 -6.89 -21.63 14.35
N ASN A 179 -7.97 -22.30 14.79
CA ASN A 179 -8.68 -23.27 13.96
C ASN A 179 -9.28 -22.61 12.71
N PHE A 180 -9.91 -21.45 12.87
CA PHE A 180 -10.44 -20.66 11.75
C PHE A 180 -9.35 -20.31 10.71
N LEU A 181 -8.15 -19.93 11.16
CA LEU A 181 -7.03 -19.64 10.25
C LEU A 181 -6.57 -20.90 9.50
N GLN A 182 -6.53 -22.06 10.15
CA GLN A 182 -6.16 -23.33 9.51
C GLN A 182 -7.18 -23.74 8.44
N ASP A 183 -8.47 -23.67 8.77
CA ASP A 183 -9.56 -23.96 7.83
C ASP A 183 -9.50 -23.02 6.63
N ARG A 184 -9.22 -21.73 6.86
CA ARG A 184 -9.04 -20.75 5.80
C ARG A 184 -7.83 -21.06 4.91
N GLU A 185 -6.71 -21.49 5.50
CA GLU A 185 -5.54 -21.89 4.72
C GLU A 185 -5.82 -23.12 3.85
N ALA A 186 -6.56 -24.10 4.37
CA ALA A 186 -6.99 -25.27 3.60
C ALA A 186 -7.88 -24.86 2.42
N TYR A 187 -8.88 -24.00 2.67
CA TYR A 187 -9.75 -23.46 1.63
C TYR A 187 -8.96 -22.70 0.54
N LEU A 188 -8.01 -21.85 0.94
CA LEU A 188 -7.19 -21.09 -0.01
C LEU A 188 -6.29 -22.00 -0.86
N LYS A 189 -5.80 -23.12 -0.31
CA LYS A 189 -5.03 -24.11 -1.07
C LYS A 189 -5.88 -24.80 -2.14
N GLN A 190 -7.09 -25.23 -1.79
CA GLN A 190 -8.04 -25.82 -2.75
C GLN A 190 -8.37 -24.84 -3.88
N LYS A 191 -8.72 -23.60 -3.53
CA LYS A 191 -9.07 -22.56 -4.52
C LYS A 191 -7.90 -22.21 -5.45
N LYS A 192 -6.66 -22.24 -4.95
CA LYS A 192 -5.47 -22.06 -5.80
C LYS A 192 -5.32 -23.20 -6.79
N LEU A 193 -5.44 -24.45 -6.33
CA LEU A 193 -5.36 -25.63 -7.20
C LEU A 193 -6.44 -25.59 -8.29
N GLU A 194 -7.67 -25.26 -7.94
CA GLU A 194 -8.77 -25.08 -8.91
C GLU A 194 -8.48 -23.98 -9.93
N THR A 195 -7.90 -22.86 -9.49
CA THR A 195 -7.54 -21.76 -10.39
C THR A 195 -6.41 -22.18 -11.33
N GLU A 196 -5.46 -22.98 -10.86
CA GLU A 196 -4.34 -23.49 -11.65
C GLU A 196 -4.79 -24.53 -12.67
N THR A 197 -5.64 -25.48 -12.29
CA THR A 197 -6.23 -26.47 -13.23
C THR A 197 -7.12 -25.79 -14.26
N ALA A 198 -7.88 -24.77 -13.87
CA ALA A 198 -8.66 -23.95 -14.80
C ALA A 198 -7.78 -23.16 -15.78
N LYS A 199 -6.59 -22.70 -15.36
CA LYS A 199 -5.62 -22.05 -16.25
C LYS A 199 -4.97 -23.06 -17.20
N GLN A 200 -4.57 -24.23 -16.70
CA GLN A 200 -3.96 -25.31 -17.49
C GLN A 200 -4.93 -25.82 -18.56
N SER A 201 -6.19 -26.08 -18.21
CA SER A 201 -7.22 -26.52 -19.17
C SER A 201 -7.53 -25.48 -20.25
N LYS A 202 -7.46 -24.18 -19.94
CA LYS A 202 -7.58 -23.11 -20.95
C LYS A 202 -6.36 -23.06 -21.88
N MET A 203 -5.16 -23.29 -21.34
CA MET A 203 -3.92 -23.29 -22.12
C MET A 203 -3.85 -24.49 -23.09
N MET A 204 -4.37 -25.66 -22.70
CA MET A 204 -4.41 -26.86 -23.53
C MET A 204 -5.51 -26.85 -24.62
N ARG A 205 -6.39 -25.84 -24.62
CA ARG A 205 -7.45 -25.66 -25.63
C ARG A 205 -7.06 -24.69 -26.76
N LEU A 206 -5.93 -24.00 -26.64
CA LEU A 206 -5.33 -23.12 -27.65
C LEU A 206 -4.29 -23.91 -28.45
#